data_AF-A0A3A6NQF3-F1
#
_entry.id   AF-A0A3A6NQF3-F1
#
_cell.length_a   1.000
_cell.length_b   1.000
_cell.length_c   1.000
_cell.angle_alpha   90.00
_cell.angle_beta   90.00
_cell.angle_gamma   90.00
#
_symmetry.space_group_name_H-M   'P 1'
#
loop_
_entity.id
_entity.type
_entity.pdbx_description
1 polymer ?
#
loop_
_entity_poly.entity_id
_entity_poly.type
_entity_poly.pdbx_seq_one_letter_code
_entity_poly.pdbx_strand_id
1 'polypeptide(L)'
;MAKVRRCMALTFLGLVAAALMLAPAAGAVPAQAPDTQAPDTQTPDTQTVNANNRCAQGYSLTSFQGRQVCLKCPPGYRYTRFENREVCLRCPTRYHYTSYQNREVCLNCPPGYRYGIYQGRQACIR
;
A
#
# COMPACT_ATOMS: atom_id res chain seq x y z
N MET A 1 5.98 -27.80 53.64
CA MET A 1 5.28 -29.07 53.32
C MET A 1 3.84 -28.97 53.78
N ALA A 2 2.88 -29.28 52.90
CA ALA A 2 1.48 -29.74 53.12
C ALA A 2 0.57 -29.02 54.16
N LYS A 3 -0.73 -28.81 54.01
CA LYS A 3 -1.79 -29.01 52.99
C LYS A 3 -3.08 -28.44 53.64
N VAL A 4 -4.16 -28.34 52.85
CA VAL A 4 -5.59 -28.41 53.24
C VAL A 4 -6.44 -27.15 52.99
N ARG A 5 -7.11 -27.20 51.84
CA ARG A 5 -8.55 -27.02 51.58
C ARG A 5 -9.33 -26.00 52.41
N ARG A 6 -10.05 -25.12 51.72
CA ARG A 6 -11.47 -24.79 52.01
C ARG A 6 -12.19 -24.42 50.72
N CYS A 7 -13.10 -25.30 50.31
CA CYS A 7 -14.22 -24.99 49.42
C CYS A 7 -15.15 -24.02 50.17
N MET A 8 -15.56 -22.93 49.53
CA MET A 8 -16.69 -22.12 49.96
C MET A 8 -17.63 -21.97 48.76
N ALA A 9 -18.85 -22.44 48.96
CA ALA A 9 -19.94 -22.48 48.01
C ALA A 9 -20.75 -21.16 48.02
N LEU A 10 -21.77 -21.12 47.15
CA LEU A 10 -22.79 -20.07 46.91
C LEU A 10 -22.32 -18.97 45.96
N THR A 11 -22.95 -18.74 44.79
CA THR A 11 -24.40 -18.65 44.55
C THR A 11 -24.77 -19.07 43.12
N PHE A 12 -25.77 -19.94 43.00
CA PHE A 12 -26.57 -20.12 41.78
C PHE A 12 -27.58 -18.97 41.68
N LEU A 13 -27.52 -18.17 40.62
CA LEU A 13 -28.68 -17.44 40.10
C LEU A 13 -28.55 -17.40 38.58
N GLY A 14 -29.55 -17.95 37.90
CA GLY A 14 -29.59 -18.13 36.45
C GLY A 14 -30.21 -16.94 35.70
N LEU A 15 -30.22 -17.10 34.37
CA LEU A 15 -30.84 -16.26 33.35
C LEU A 15 -30.12 -14.90 33.15
N VAL A 16 -29.72 -14.45 31.96
CA VAL A 16 -30.37 -14.52 30.64
C VAL A 16 -29.29 -14.48 29.55
N ALA A 17 -29.56 -15.21 28.48
CA ALA A 17 -28.83 -15.21 27.22
C ALA A 17 -28.58 -13.81 26.63
N ALA A 18 -27.41 -13.62 26.02
CA ALA A 18 -27.27 -12.89 24.76
C ALA A 18 -25.90 -13.19 24.16
N ALA A 19 -25.87 -14.19 23.28
CA ALA A 19 -24.79 -14.35 22.33
C ALA A 19 -24.78 -13.12 21.41
N LEU A 20 -23.95 -12.13 21.70
CA LEU A 20 -23.50 -11.18 20.69
C LEU A 20 -22.30 -11.80 19.96
N MET A 21 -22.61 -12.85 19.21
CA MET A 21 -21.93 -13.12 17.96
C MET A 21 -22.12 -11.87 17.11
N LEU A 22 -21.12 -10.99 17.06
CA LEU A 22 -21.03 -9.97 16.02
C LEU A 22 -20.83 -10.72 14.70
N ALA A 23 -21.94 -11.14 14.11
CA ALA A 23 -22.00 -11.56 12.73
C ALA A 23 -21.49 -10.39 11.88
N PRO A 24 -20.54 -10.61 10.95
CA PRO A 24 -20.27 -9.61 9.93
C PRO A 24 -21.55 -9.47 9.13
N ALA A 25 -22.10 -8.25 9.10
CA ALA A 25 -23.31 -7.94 8.35
C ALA A 25 -23.10 -8.35 6.88
N ALA A 26 -23.74 -9.46 6.50
CA ALA A 26 -23.98 -9.79 5.11
C ALA A 26 -25.05 -8.82 4.59
N GLY A 27 -24.61 -7.74 3.96
CA GLY A 27 -25.48 -6.77 3.30
C GLY A 27 -24.67 -5.96 2.30
N ALA A 28 -24.72 -6.37 1.02
CA ALA A 28 -24.13 -5.72 -0.16
C ALA A 28 -22.70 -5.17 0.02
N VAL A 29 -21.70 -5.87 -0.55
CA VAL A 29 -20.29 -5.38 -0.58
C VAL A 29 -19.99 -4.78 -1.97
N PRO A 30 -20.47 -3.58 -2.33
CA PRO A 30 -20.06 -2.95 -3.59
C PRO A 30 -18.64 -2.38 -3.51
N ALA A 31 -18.05 -2.33 -2.31
CA ALA A 31 -16.73 -1.74 -2.07
C ALA A 31 -15.91 -2.60 -1.08
N GLN A 32 -14.74 -3.07 -1.51
CA GLN A 32 -13.74 -3.71 -0.66
C GLN A 32 -12.60 -2.75 -0.35
N ALA A 33 -11.98 -2.91 0.82
CA ALA A 33 -10.77 -2.17 1.15
C ALA A 33 -9.61 -2.64 0.24
N PRO A 34 -8.86 -1.72 -0.39
CA PRO A 34 -7.68 -2.09 -1.15
C PRO A 34 -6.59 -2.62 -0.23
N ASP A 35 -5.78 -3.53 -0.75
CA ASP A 35 -4.52 -3.87 -0.12
C ASP A 35 -3.47 -2.84 -0.52
N THR A 36 -2.68 -2.39 0.46
CA THR A 36 -1.69 -1.34 0.28
C THR A 36 -0.34 -1.76 0.82
N GLN A 37 0.70 -1.44 0.05
CA GLN A 37 2.08 -1.71 0.40
C GLN A 37 2.92 -0.46 0.15
N ALA A 38 3.99 -0.33 0.92
CA ALA A 38 4.99 0.71 0.67
C ALA A 38 5.66 0.43 -0.68
N PRO A 39 5.85 1.46 -1.52
CA PRO A 39 6.68 1.31 -2.70
C PRO A 39 8.13 1.05 -2.33
N ASP A 40 8.82 0.29 -3.17
CA ASP A 40 10.27 0.19 -3.10
C ASP A 40 10.87 1.38 -3.85
N THR A 41 11.88 2.02 -3.25
CA THR A 41 12.53 3.21 -3.80
C THR A 41 14.03 3.01 -3.87
N GLN A 42 14.60 3.37 -5.00
CA GLN A 42 16.03 3.35 -5.23
C GLN A 42 16.51 4.70 -5.76
N THR A 43 17.76 5.01 -5.47
CA THR A 43 18.41 6.19 -6.05
C THR A 43 18.60 5.97 -7.54
N PRO A 44 18.17 6.93 -8.39
CA PRO A 44 18.46 6.86 -9.82
C PRO A 44 19.96 6.94 -10.07
N ASP A 45 20.41 6.23 -11.09
CA ASP A 45 21.77 6.42 -11.59
C ASP A 45 21.78 7.60 -12.58
N THR A 46 22.77 8.47 -12.44
CA THR A 46 22.86 9.72 -13.20
C THR A 46 24.22 9.86 -13.85
N GLN A 47 24.20 10.33 -15.10
CA GLN A 47 25.38 10.66 -15.87
C GLN A 47 25.27 12.08 -16.41
N THR A 48 26.42 12.71 -16.61
CA THR A 48 26.51 13.98 -17.32
C THR A 48 26.04 13.82 -18.76
N VAL A 49 25.28 14.79 -19.23
CA VAL A 49 24.85 14.88 -20.62
C VAL A 49 26.06 15.24 -21.49
N ASN A 50 26.19 14.62 -22.66
CA ASN A 50 27.26 14.99 -23.59
C ASN A 50 26.92 16.27 -24.38
N ALA A 51 27.89 16.78 -25.15
CA ALA A 51 27.75 18.03 -25.92
C ALA A 51 26.58 18.05 -26.92
N ASN A 52 26.02 16.89 -27.29
CA ASN A 52 24.92 16.76 -28.23
C ASN A 52 23.57 16.42 -27.57
N ASN A 53 23.44 16.59 -26.26
CA ASN A 53 22.25 16.20 -25.49
C ASN A 53 21.89 14.71 -25.62
N ARG A 54 22.90 13.85 -25.80
CA ARG A 54 22.71 12.40 -25.92
C ARG A 54 23.16 11.69 -24.65
N CYS A 55 22.44 10.63 -24.35
CA CYS A 55 22.70 9.74 -23.23
C CYS A 55 23.28 8.41 -23.70
N ALA A 56 24.06 7.77 -22.83
CA ALA A 56 24.49 6.39 -23.05
C ALA A 56 23.29 5.45 -23.17
N GLN A 57 23.48 4.29 -23.76
CA GLN A 57 22.40 3.32 -23.98
C GLN A 57 21.71 2.95 -22.65
N GLY A 58 20.38 3.05 -22.65
CA GLY A 58 19.55 2.75 -21.48
C GLY A 58 19.43 3.89 -20.47
N TYR A 59 20.08 5.04 -20.69
CA TYR A 59 19.78 6.28 -19.97
C TYR A 59 18.84 7.15 -20.81
N SER A 60 18.00 7.91 -20.13
CA SER A 60 17.08 8.86 -20.75
C SER A 60 17.39 10.28 -20.27
N LEU A 61 17.30 11.23 -21.18
CA LEU A 61 17.52 12.64 -20.88
C LEU A 61 16.35 13.16 -20.04
N THR A 62 16.61 13.62 -18.82
CA THR A 62 15.59 14.13 -17.90
C THR A 62 16.13 15.26 -17.03
N SER A 63 15.24 15.89 -16.27
CA SER A 63 15.62 16.80 -15.19
C SER A 63 15.72 16.04 -13.88
N PHE A 64 16.85 16.19 -13.19
CA PHE A 64 17.09 15.70 -11.83
C PHE A 64 17.72 16.83 -11.02
N GLN A 65 17.11 17.18 -9.90
CA GLN A 65 17.53 18.25 -8.99
C GLN A 65 17.71 19.61 -9.70
N GLY A 66 16.86 19.89 -10.69
CA GLY A 66 16.90 21.13 -11.47
C GLY A 66 18.02 21.19 -12.51
N ARG A 67 18.72 20.08 -12.78
CA ARG A 67 19.73 19.97 -13.83
C ARG A 67 19.34 18.92 -14.86
N GLN A 68 19.69 19.16 -16.11
CA GLN A 68 19.53 18.17 -17.16
C GLN A 68 20.61 17.10 -17.01
N VAL A 69 20.18 15.84 -16.85
CA VAL A 69 21.07 14.68 -16.68
C VAL A 69 20.57 13.53 -17.54
N CYS A 70 21.46 12.58 -17.79
CA CYS A 70 21.10 11.28 -18.30
C CYS A 70 20.79 10.38 -17.11
N LEU A 71 19.54 9.94 -16.98
CA LEU A 71 19.06 9.16 -15.84
C LEU A 71 18.66 7.76 -16.26
N LYS A 72 18.98 6.79 -15.41
CA LYS A 72 18.53 5.40 -15.56
C LYS A 72 18.02 4.86 -14.24
N CYS A 73 16.87 4.18 -14.32
CA CYS A 73 16.36 3.38 -13.22
C CYS A 73 16.75 1.91 -13.39
N PRO A 74 16.93 1.17 -12.29
CA PRO A 74 17.11 -0.26 -12.34
C PRO A 74 15.93 -0.98 -13.00
N PRO A 75 16.12 -2.18 -13.56
CA PRO A 75 15.06 -2.91 -14.25
C PRO A 75 13.81 -3.10 -13.37
N GLY A 76 12.65 -2.73 -13.91
CA GLY A 76 11.36 -2.79 -13.21
C GLY A 76 11.05 -1.60 -12.31
N TYR A 77 11.96 -0.63 -12.19
CA TYR A 77 11.69 0.65 -11.54
C TYR A 77 11.36 1.71 -12.58
N ARG A 78 10.55 2.68 -12.19
CA ARG A 78 10.24 3.86 -12.99
C ARG A 78 10.63 5.13 -12.26
N TYR A 79 11.14 6.10 -13.01
CA TYR A 79 11.48 7.40 -12.46
C TYR A 79 10.20 8.16 -12.09
N THR A 80 10.13 8.67 -10.86
CA THR A 80 8.99 9.46 -10.38
C THR A 80 9.40 10.34 -9.20
N ARG A 81 8.44 11.14 -8.72
CA ARG A 81 8.59 11.91 -7.48
C ARG A 81 7.78 11.21 -6.39
N PHE A 82 8.45 10.82 -5.31
CA PHE A 82 7.85 10.20 -4.12
C PHE A 82 8.26 11.01 -2.90
N GLU A 83 7.30 11.46 -2.10
CA GLU A 83 7.57 12.30 -0.90
C GLU A 83 8.46 13.52 -1.20
N ASN A 84 8.20 14.20 -2.33
CA ASN A 84 8.98 15.34 -2.82
C ASN A 84 10.44 15.04 -3.22
N ARG A 85 10.81 13.76 -3.34
CA ARG A 85 12.15 13.34 -3.81
C ARG A 85 12.04 12.65 -5.15
N GLU A 86 13.03 12.90 -6.01
CA GLU A 86 13.15 12.24 -7.30
C GLU A 86 13.81 10.87 -7.10
N VAL A 87 13.05 9.81 -7.37
CA VAL A 87 13.46 8.42 -7.08
C VAL A 87 13.07 7.49 -8.23
N CYS A 88 13.75 6.35 -8.27
CA CYS A 88 13.27 5.19 -9.02
C CYS A 88 12.33 4.41 -8.11
N LEU A 89 11.08 4.27 -8.51
CA LEU A 89 10.03 3.62 -7.73
C LEU A 89 9.56 2.34 -8.39
N ARG A 90 9.34 1.30 -7.59
CA ARG A 90 8.74 0.04 -8.03
C ARG A 90 7.64 -0.38 -7.07
N CYS A 91 6.55 -0.89 -7.65
CA CYS A 91 5.54 -1.61 -6.89
C CYS A 91 5.73 -3.12 -7.02
N PRO A 92 5.34 -3.88 -6.00
CA PRO A 92 5.28 -5.34 -6.07
C PRO A 92 4.36 -5.80 -7.21
N THR A 93 4.57 -7.03 -7.67
CA THR A 93 3.79 -7.60 -8.77
C THR A 93 2.30 -7.59 -8.43
N ARG A 94 1.46 -7.15 -9.38
CA ARG A 94 0.01 -6.92 -9.24
C ARG A 94 -0.39 -5.65 -8.48
N TYR A 95 0.55 -4.88 -7.93
CA TYR A 95 0.23 -3.59 -7.34
C TYR A 95 0.49 -2.47 -8.34
N HIS A 96 -0.34 -1.44 -8.24
CA HIS A 96 -0.23 -0.22 -9.03
C HIS A 96 0.01 0.95 -8.10
N TYR A 97 0.90 1.84 -8.49
CA TYR A 97 1.16 3.03 -7.69
C TYR A 97 0.02 4.03 -7.83
N THR A 98 -0.49 4.52 -6.72
CA THR A 98 -1.56 5.50 -6.67
C THR A 98 -1.53 6.29 -5.37
N SER A 99 -2.41 7.28 -5.26
CA SER A 99 -2.69 7.95 -4.00
C SER A 99 -3.89 7.31 -3.32
N TYR A 100 -3.70 6.81 -2.11
CA TYR A 100 -4.75 6.28 -1.24
C TYR A 100 -4.71 7.03 0.10
N GLN A 101 -5.82 7.62 0.51
CA GLN A 101 -5.92 8.44 1.73
C GLN A 101 -4.84 9.53 1.82
N ASN A 102 -4.57 10.21 0.69
CA ASN A 102 -3.53 11.23 0.55
C ASN A 102 -2.10 10.73 0.79
N ARG A 103 -1.86 9.41 0.65
CA ARG A 103 -0.53 8.80 0.72
C ARG A 103 -0.23 8.10 -0.59
N GLU A 104 1.00 8.26 -1.06
CA GLU A 104 1.51 7.55 -2.23
C GLU A 104 1.81 6.10 -1.84
N VAL A 105 1.09 5.14 -2.42
CA VAL A 105 1.19 3.72 -2.07
C VAL A 105 1.13 2.84 -3.31
N CYS A 106 1.62 1.61 -3.16
CA CYS A 106 1.33 0.53 -4.09
C CYS A 106 0.03 -0.13 -3.66
N LEU A 107 -0.97 -0.09 -4.54
CA LEU A 107 -2.32 -0.55 -4.27
C LEU A 107 -2.69 -1.70 -5.17
N ASN A 108 -3.32 -2.73 -4.61
CA ASN A 108 -3.93 -3.81 -5.37
C ASN A 108 -5.37 -4.04 -4.91
N CYS A 109 -6.23 -4.34 -5.88
CA CYS A 109 -7.60 -4.76 -5.61
C CYS A 109 -7.75 -6.27 -5.77
N PRO A 110 -8.66 -6.90 -5.02
CA PRO A 110 -8.97 -8.31 -5.21
C PRO A 110 -9.41 -8.61 -6.66
N PRO A 111 -9.20 -9.84 -7.15
CA PRO A 111 -9.60 -10.22 -8.51
C PRO A 111 -11.06 -9.89 -8.80
N GLY A 112 -11.30 -9.24 -9.94
CA GLY A 112 -12.64 -8.80 -10.34
C GLY A 112 -13.06 -7.44 -9.79
N TYR A 113 -12.22 -6.76 -9.00
CA TYR A 113 -12.43 -5.40 -8.55
C TYR A 113 -11.42 -4.44 -9.20
N ARG A 114 -11.86 -3.21 -9.46
CA ARG A 114 -11.05 -2.09 -9.92
C ARG A 114 -10.98 -1.00 -8.85
N TYR A 115 -9.84 -0.34 -8.75
CA TYR A 115 -9.70 0.80 -7.84
C TYR A 115 -10.50 1.99 -8.37
N GLY A 116 -11.27 2.64 -7.50
CA GLY A 116 -12.11 3.79 -7.86
C GLY A 116 -12.63 4.54 -6.66
N ILE A 117 -13.56 5.48 -6.91
CA ILE A 117 -14.25 6.24 -5.88
C ILE A 117 -15.71 5.77 -5.81
N TYR A 118 -16.13 5.33 -4.63
CA TYR A 118 -17.51 4.92 -4.33
C TYR A 118 -18.04 5.78 -3.19
N GLN A 119 -19.16 6.48 -3.40
CA GLN A 119 -19.78 7.34 -2.38
C GLN A 119 -18.79 8.33 -1.73
N GLY A 120 -17.89 8.90 -2.55
CA GLY A 120 -16.87 9.85 -2.08
C GLY A 120 -15.67 9.23 -1.36
N ARG A 121 -15.57 7.90 -1.30
CA ARG A 121 -14.45 7.18 -0.67
C ARG A 121 -13.67 6.36 -1.69
N GLN A 122 -12.35 6.34 -1.55
CA GLN A 122 -11.48 5.48 -2.37
C GLN A 122 -11.65 4.02 -1.94
N ALA A 123 -12.00 3.14 -2.89
CA ALA A 123 -12.26 1.74 -2.63
C ALA A 123 -12.07 0.86 -3.88
N CYS A 124 -12.01 -0.45 -3.66
CA CYS A 124 -12.07 -1.44 -4.74
C CYS A 124 -13.55 -1.73 -5.06
N ILE A 125 -13.98 -1.38 -6.27
CA ILE A 125 -15.35 -1.54 -6.76
C ILE A 125 -15.42 -2.57 -7.88
N ARG A 126 -16.54 -3.29 -7.97
CA ARG A 126 -16.80 -4.25 -9.04
C ARG A 126 -17.62 -3.60 -10.16
#